data_AF-A0A9E7QZT1-F1
#
_entry.id   AF-A0A9E7QZT1-F1
#
_cell.length_a   1.000
_cell.length_b   1.000
_cell.length_c   1.000
_cell.angle_alpha   90.00
_cell.angle_beta   90.00
_cell.angle_gamma   90.00
#
_symmetry.space_group_name_H-M   'P 1'
#
loop_
_entity.id
_entity.type
_entity.pdbx_description
1 polymer ?
#
loop_
_entity_poly.entity_id
_entity_poly.type
_entity_poly.pdbx_seq_one_letter_code
_entity_poly.pdbx_strand_id
1 'polypeptide(L)'
;MSTTDRLRRLYDRRFPADALPEREGLPWYVAPLPGWLEDLGLRLVWLVVAVNLAGTAFGFWFYSFQFSITPVAAWPVVPDSPLATLFIALSLASWKLGYADRVPWLHALAFFGCIKLGAWTPFVLTAFPVEYPSGGLAALGGSLDTLAFLWEYGLYTFLVTSHLAMVVEAFLVQRYASFSVGAVAVATAWYVLNDVVDYLVSPFDTYTHTLLNAEPFLSLSAGFDHTVPAHDVAAAAAVTLTVACVFLALATRVAKVKASGET
;
A
#
# COMPACT_ATOMS: atom_id res chain seq x y z
N MET A 1 -23.27 0.69 -26.97
CA MET A 1 -21.96 1.36 -26.89
C MET A 1 -21.79 1.87 -25.47
N SER A 2 -20.91 1.27 -24.66
CA SER A 2 -20.89 1.52 -23.21
C SER A 2 -20.28 2.89 -22.88
N THR A 3 -20.54 3.40 -21.68
CA THR A 3 -19.90 4.62 -21.17
C THR A 3 -18.37 4.49 -21.16
N THR A 4 -17.88 3.29 -20.86
CA THR A 4 -16.46 2.90 -20.90
C THR A 4 -15.88 3.04 -22.32
N ASP A 5 -16.61 2.65 -23.36
CA ASP A 5 -16.16 2.78 -24.76
C ASP A 5 -16.11 4.23 -25.26
N ARG A 6 -16.90 5.13 -24.66
CA ARG A 6 -16.89 6.56 -24.98
C ARG A 6 -15.72 7.26 -24.29
N LEU A 7 -15.53 6.99 -23.00
CA LEU A 7 -14.40 7.53 -22.22
C LEU A 7 -13.06 7.07 -22.79
N ARG A 8 -12.95 5.79 -23.17
CA ARG A 8 -11.77 5.22 -23.83
C ARG A 8 -11.40 5.99 -25.10
N ARG A 9 -12.36 6.24 -26.00
CA ARG A 9 -12.14 6.97 -27.26
C ARG A 9 -11.76 8.43 -27.08
N LEU A 10 -12.38 9.12 -26.12
CA LEU A 10 -12.02 10.51 -25.79
C LEU A 10 -10.60 10.59 -25.25
N TYR A 11 -10.20 9.64 -24.40
CA TYR A 11 -8.85 9.54 -23.89
C TYR A 11 -7.83 9.19 -24.98
N ASP A 12 -8.12 8.19 -25.83
CA ASP A 12 -7.25 7.77 -26.94
C ASP A 12 -6.87 8.93 -27.87
N ARG A 13 -7.79 9.88 -28.08
CA ARG A 13 -7.50 11.12 -28.83
C ARG A 13 -6.48 12.02 -28.16
N ARG A 14 -6.45 12.05 -26.82
CA ARG A 14 -5.58 12.94 -26.05
C ARG A 14 -4.26 12.29 -25.65
N PHE A 15 -4.24 10.96 -25.58
CA PHE A 15 -3.12 10.12 -25.17
C PHE A 15 -3.18 8.79 -25.96
N PRO A 16 -2.45 8.72 -27.09
CA PRO A 16 -2.47 7.55 -27.96
C PRO A 16 -2.06 6.27 -27.24
N ALA A 17 -2.57 5.13 -27.69
CA ALA A 17 -2.22 3.81 -27.15
C ALA A 17 -0.70 3.53 -27.20
N ASP A 18 -0.01 4.09 -28.20
CA ASP A 18 1.43 3.93 -28.43
C ASP A 18 2.30 4.54 -27.31
N ALA A 19 1.72 5.30 -26.38
CA ALA A 19 2.42 5.88 -25.23
C ALA A 19 2.39 4.98 -23.97
N LEU A 20 1.75 3.81 -24.04
CA LEU A 20 1.77 2.83 -22.95
C LEU A 20 2.98 1.91 -23.06
N PRO A 21 3.53 1.40 -21.94
CA PRO A 21 4.59 0.40 -22.00
C PRO A 21 4.03 -0.85 -22.66
N GLU A 22 4.83 -1.53 -23.46
CA GLU A 22 4.39 -2.78 -24.09
C GLU A 22 4.01 -3.81 -23.02
N ARG A 23 2.98 -4.62 -23.30
CA ARG A 23 2.60 -5.70 -22.41
C ARG A 23 3.52 -6.89 -22.66
N GLU A 24 4.54 -7.02 -21.83
CA GLU A 24 5.39 -8.19 -21.83
C GLU A 24 4.54 -9.46 -21.63
N GLY A 25 4.82 -10.53 -22.38
CA GLY A 25 4.11 -11.82 -22.32
C GLY A 25 4.40 -12.61 -21.04
N LEU A 26 4.23 -11.98 -19.88
CA LEU A 26 4.61 -12.51 -18.58
C LEU A 26 3.60 -13.55 -18.09
N PRO A 27 4.05 -14.55 -17.30
CA PRO A 27 3.14 -15.51 -16.69
C PRO A 27 2.10 -14.85 -15.77
N TRP A 28 0.90 -15.42 -15.73
CA TRP A 28 -0.23 -14.88 -14.96
C TRP A 28 0.06 -14.67 -13.47
N TYR A 29 0.94 -15.45 -12.86
CA TYR A 29 1.24 -15.37 -11.43
C TYR A 29 2.10 -14.14 -11.06
N VAL A 30 2.76 -13.50 -12.04
CA VAL A 30 3.45 -12.20 -11.85
C VAL A 30 2.68 -11.05 -12.51
N ALA A 31 1.91 -11.32 -13.56
CA ALA A 31 1.02 -10.38 -14.25
C ALA A 31 -0.46 -10.84 -14.18
N PRO A 32 -1.11 -10.79 -13.01
CA PRO A 32 -2.44 -11.37 -12.82
C PRO A 32 -3.56 -10.52 -13.41
N LEU A 33 -3.33 -9.22 -13.64
CA LEU A 33 -4.36 -8.34 -14.18
C LEU A 33 -4.64 -8.65 -15.65
N PRO A 34 -5.87 -8.47 -16.13
CA PRO A 34 -6.14 -8.50 -17.56
C PRO A 34 -5.60 -7.21 -18.21
N GLY A 35 -5.09 -7.32 -19.45
CA GLY A 35 -4.40 -6.20 -20.11
C GLY A 35 -5.25 -4.94 -20.26
N TRP A 36 -6.57 -5.06 -20.44
CA TRP A 36 -7.45 -3.90 -20.53
C TRP A 36 -7.49 -3.07 -19.23
N LEU A 37 -7.30 -3.71 -18.07
CA LEU A 37 -7.31 -3.06 -16.77
C LEU A 37 -5.95 -2.38 -16.52
N GLU A 38 -4.86 -3.03 -16.89
CA GLU A 38 -3.53 -2.42 -16.90
C GLU A 38 -3.51 -1.16 -17.77
N ASP A 39 -4.01 -1.28 -19.01
CA ASP A 39 -4.08 -0.16 -19.94
C ASP A 39 -4.99 0.95 -19.40
N LEU A 40 -6.15 0.61 -18.83
CA LEU A 40 -7.05 1.61 -18.23
C LEU A 40 -6.36 2.38 -17.08
N GLY A 41 -5.68 1.68 -16.18
CA GLY A 41 -4.96 2.29 -15.06
C GLY A 41 -3.85 3.24 -15.54
N LEU A 42 -3.01 2.77 -16.47
CA LEU A 42 -1.90 3.57 -17.02
C LEU A 42 -2.38 4.73 -17.91
N ARG A 43 -3.55 4.60 -18.54
CA ARG A 43 -4.23 5.72 -19.21
C ARG A 43 -4.69 6.75 -18.17
N LEU A 44 -5.36 6.32 -17.11
CA LEU A 44 -5.84 7.21 -16.06
C LEU A 44 -4.75 7.60 -15.04
N VAL A 45 -3.46 7.45 -15.37
CA VAL A 45 -2.34 7.59 -14.44
C VAL A 45 -2.37 8.89 -13.62
N TRP A 46 -2.70 10.03 -14.21
CA TRP A 46 -2.75 11.29 -13.45
C TRP A 46 -3.91 11.37 -12.46
N LEU A 47 -5.03 10.71 -12.76
CA LEU A 47 -6.12 10.55 -11.80
C LEU A 47 -5.70 9.60 -10.67
N VAL A 48 -5.05 8.46 -11.01
CA VAL A 48 -4.52 7.51 -10.02
C VAL A 48 -3.50 8.19 -9.10
N VAL A 49 -2.59 8.99 -9.66
CA VAL A 49 -1.63 9.81 -8.91
C VAL A 49 -2.36 10.79 -7.98
N ALA A 50 -3.33 11.54 -8.48
CA ALA A 50 -4.07 12.52 -7.68
C ALA A 50 -4.84 11.85 -6.51
N VAL A 51 -5.47 10.71 -6.76
CA VAL A 51 -6.19 9.93 -5.74
C VAL A 51 -5.21 9.40 -4.69
N ASN A 52 -4.04 8.88 -5.09
CA ASN A 52 -3.04 8.42 -4.14
C ASN A 52 -2.40 9.55 -3.32
N LEU A 53 -2.23 10.75 -3.90
CA LEU A 53 -1.79 11.93 -3.14
C LEU A 53 -2.86 12.40 -2.14
N ALA A 54 -4.15 12.35 -2.53
CA ALA A 54 -5.24 12.61 -1.60
C ALA A 54 -5.31 11.55 -0.48
N GLY A 55 -5.12 10.27 -0.82
CA GLY A 55 -4.99 9.16 0.12
C GLY A 55 -3.81 9.33 1.07
N THR A 56 -2.67 9.81 0.55
CA THR A 56 -1.49 10.16 1.36
C THR A 56 -1.83 11.23 2.39
N ALA A 57 -2.43 12.35 1.96
CA ALA A 57 -2.82 13.44 2.85
C ALA A 57 -3.85 12.98 3.90
N PHE A 58 -4.86 12.20 3.49
CA PHE A 58 -5.81 11.58 4.39
C PHE A 58 -5.12 10.65 5.40
N GLY A 59 -4.18 9.84 4.94
CA GLY A 59 -3.41 8.93 5.77
C GLY A 59 -2.62 9.68 6.84
N PHE A 60 -1.88 10.74 6.50
CA PHE A 60 -1.20 11.55 7.51
C PHE A 60 -2.17 12.16 8.54
N TRP A 61 -3.36 12.57 8.12
CA TRP A 61 -4.41 13.01 9.04
C TRP A 61 -4.91 11.87 9.94
N PHE A 62 -5.12 10.66 9.39
CA PHE A 62 -5.54 9.48 10.13
C PHE A 62 -4.53 9.08 11.22
N TYR A 63 -3.23 9.20 10.94
CA TYR A 63 -2.16 8.90 11.91
C TYR A 63 -1.90 10.04 12.91
N SER A 64 -2.63 11.16 12.84
CA SER A 64 -2.38 12.33 13.71
C SER A 64 -2.40 12.00 15.21
N PHE A 65 -3.31 11.12 15.64
CA PHE A 65 -3.34 10.63 17.01
C PHE A 65 -2.08 9.83 17.35
N GLN A 66 -1.67 8.90 16.49
CA GLN A 66 -0.47 8.09 16.71
C GLN A 66 0.79 8.98 16.79
N PHE A 67 0.91 9.98 15.91
CA PHE A 67 1.99 10.97 16.00
C PHE A 67 1.99 11.76 17.30
N SER A 68 0.82 12.02 17.90
CA SER A 68 0.70 12.77 19.15
C SER A 68 1.20 11.99 20.38
N ILE A 69 1.23 10.66 20.31
CA ILE A 69 1.67 9.77 21.39
C ILE A 69 3.02 9.10 21.11
N THR A 70 3.60 9.34 19.93
CA THR A 70 4.84 8.70 19.48
C THR A 70 5.99 9.71 19.42
N PRO A 71 7.20 9.37 19.91
CA PRO A 71 8.36 10.25 19.84
C PRO A 71 8.67 10.71 18.40
N VAL A 72 9.04 11.98 18.23
CA VAL A 72 9.34 12.58 16.91
C VAL A 72 10.41 11.80 16.12
N ALA A 73 11.37 11.19 16.82
CA ALA A 73 12.42 10.38 16.19
C ALA A 73 11.88 9.13 15.47
N ALA A 74 10.72 8.62 15.86
CA ALA A 74 10.07 7.46 15.24
C ALA A 74 9.20 7.85 14.03
N TRP A 75 8.84 9.13 13.87
CA TRP A 75 7.92 9.58 12.83
C TRP A 75 8.27 9.14 11.40
N PRO A 76 9.55 8.97 10.99
CA PRO A 76 9.86 8.48 9.64
C PRO A 76 9.38 7.06 9.34
N VAL A 77 9.14 6.22 10.36
CA VAL A 77 8.73 4.82 10.23
C VAL A 77 7.31 4.54 10.70
N VAL A 78 6.60 5.56 11.21
CA VAL A 78 5.21 5.45 11.69
C VAL A 78 4.16 5.44 10.56
N PRO A 79 4.21 6.34 9.54
CA PRO A 79 3.14 6.42 8.56
C PRO A 79 3.29 5.34 7.48
N ASP A 80 2.81 4.12 7.77
CA ASP A 80 2.80 2.97 6.87
C ASP A 80 2.14 3.27 5.51
N SER A 81 0.80 3.13 5.45
CA SER A 81 0.01 3.31 4.23
C SER A 81 0.13 4.71 3.61
N PRO A 82 0.30 5.82 4.36
CA PRO A 82 0.56 7.13 3.76
C PRO A 82 1.86 7.16 2.94
N LEU A 83 2.94 6.52 3.41
CA LEU A 83 4.19 6.44 2.62
C LEU A 83 4.04 5.53 1.42
N ALA A 84 3.32 4.41 1.53
CA ALA A 84 3.06 3.54 0.38
C ALA A 84 2.25 4.25 -0.73
N THR A 85 1.19 4.98 -0.37
CA THR A 85 0.41 5.77 -1.34
C THR A 85 1.24 6.90 -1.96
N LEU A 86 2.16 7.49 -1.19
CA LEU A 86 3.11 8.47 -1.72
C LEU A 86 4.08 7.82 -2.72
N PHE A 87 4.64 6.65 -2.39
CA PHE A 87 5.56 5.95 -3.28
C PHE A 87 4.91 5.53 -4.59
N ILE A 88 3.68 5.00 -4.58
CA ILE A 88 2.98 4.65 -5.82
C ILE A 88 2.62 5.88 -6.66
N ALA A 89 2.19 6.97 -6.03
CA ALA A 89 1.95 8.24 -6.73
C ALA A 89 3.23 8.75 -7.41
N LEU A 90 4.36 8.76 -6.69
CA LEU A 90 5.65 9.19 -7.22
C LEU A 90 6.19 8.22 -8.28
N SER A 91 5.98 6.91 -8.11
CA SER A 91 6.37 5.86 -9.06
C SER A 91 5.66 6.01 -10.40
N LEU A 92 4.34 6.18 -10.37
CA LEU A 92 3.52 6.37 -11.57
C LEU A 92 3.83 7.71 -12.26
N ALA A 93 4.01 8.78 -11.47
CA ALA A 93 4.38 10.08 -11.99
C ALA A 93 5.78 10.07 -12.63
N SER A 94 6.78 9.48 -11.96
CA SER A 94 8.15 9.40 -12.48
C SER A 94 8.21 8.57 -13.76
N TRP A 95 7.46 7.47 -13.83
CA TRP A 95 7.30 6.71 -15.06
C TRP A 95 6.68 7.56 -16.17
N LYS A 96 5.54 8.22 -15.91
CA LYS A 96 4.82 9.01 -16.92
C LYS A 96 5.64 10.20 -17.44
N LEU A 97 6.57 10.71 -16.62
CA LEU A 97 7.49 11.80 -16.97
C LEU A 97 8.79 11.32 -17.65
N GLY A 98 8.94 10.02 -17.92
CA GLY A 98 10.11 9.46 -18.61
C GLY A 98 11.34 9.28 -17.71
N TYR A 99 11.15 9.15 -16.39
CA TYR A 99 12.22 8.97 -15.41
C TYR A 99 12.27 7.55 -14.82
N ALA A 100 11.54 6.58 -15.38
CA ALA A 100 11.43 5.24 -14.80
C ALA A 100 12.79 4.56 -14.55
N ASP A 101 13.68 4.61 -15.53
CA ASP A 101 15.01 3.99 -15.43
C ASP A 101 15.94 4.67 -14.42
N ARG A 102 15.63 5.91 -14.00
CA ARG A 102 16.45 6.68 -13.06
C ARG A 102 16.14 6.37 -11.60
N VAL A 103 14.95 5.84 -11.32
CA VAL A 103 14.46 5.59 -9.96
C VAL A 103 13.89 4.17 -9.79
N PRO A 104 14.60 3.10 -10.19
CA PRO A 104 14.08 1.73 -10.09
C PRO A 104 13.77 1.33 -8.64
N TRP A 105 14.49 1.89 -7.66
CA TRP A 105 14.26 1.69 -6.23
C TRP A 105 12.88 2.22 -5.79
N LEU A 106 12.41 3.34 -6.36
CA LEU A 106 11.11 3.92 -6.05
C LEU A 106 9.98 3.01 -6.54
N HIS A 107 10.16 2.42 -7.72
CA HIS A 107 9.19 1.46 -8.26
C HIS A 107 9.10 0.19 -7.42
N ALA A 108 10.24 -0.31 -6.93
CA ALA A 108 10.26 -1.44 -6.01
C ALA A 108 9.60 -1.10 -4.66
N LEU A 109 9.85 0.09 -4.09
CA LEU A 109 9.19 0.56 -2.88
C LEU A 109 7.67 0.67 -3.07
N ALA A 110 7.23 1.27 -4.17
CA ALA A 110 5.82 1.37 -4.52
C ALA A 110 5.15 -0.01 -4.64
N PHE A 111 5.78 -0.93 -5.38
CA PHE A 111 5.28 -2.30 -5.54
C PHE A 111 5.14 -3.02 -4.19
N PHE A 112 6.17 -2.94 -3.34
CA PHE A 112 6.16 -3.57 -2.02
C PHE A 112 5.08 -2.95 -1.13
N GLY A 113 5.03 -1.62 -1.05
CA GLY A 113 4.05 -0.91 -0.20
C GLY A 113 2.62 -1.20 -0.61
N CYS A 114 2.33 -1.16 -1.91
CA CYS A 114 1.02 -1.45 -2.45
C CYS A 114 0.54 -2.87 -2.13
N ILE A 115 1.40 -3.89 -2.28
CA ILE A 115 1.03 -5.28 -1.95
C ILE A 115 0.97 -5.48 -0.44
N LYS A 116 2.05 -5.13 0.27
CA LYS A 116 2.20 -5.42 1.70
C LYS A 116 1.13 -4.69 2.50
N LEU A 117 1.07 -3.37 2.40
CA LEU A 117 0.15 -2.58 3.22
C LEU A 117 -1.27 -2.66 2.66
N GLY A 118 -1.42 -2.76 1.34
CA GLY A 118 -2.71 -2.98 0.69
C GLY A 118 -3.38 -4.31 1.06
N ALA A 119 -2.61 -5.37 1.36
CA ALA A 119 -3.16 -6.64 1.83
C ALA A 119 -3.22 -6.75 3.37
N TRP A 120 -2.24 -6.18 4.08
CA TRP A 120 -2.18 -6.22 5.54
C TRP A 120 -3.35 -5.48 6.19
N THR A 121 -3.70 -4.28 5.70
CA THR A 121 -4.78 -3.48 6.29
C THR A 121 -6.14 -4.20 6.22
N PRO A 122 -6.62 -4.70 5.06
CA PRO A 122 -7.84 -5.51 5.00
C PRO A 122 -7.75 -6.77 5.86
N PHE A 123 -6.59 -7.41 5.94
CA PHE A 123 -6.40 -8.59 6.78
C PHE A 123 -6.63 -8.26 8.25
N VAL A 124 -5.93 -7.28 8.83
CA VAL A 124 -6.09 -6.96 10.26
C VAL A 124 -7.48 -6.41 10.60
N LEU A 125 -8.09 -5.65 9.68
CA LEU A 125 -9.46 -5.15 9.86
C LEU A 125 -10.52 -6.25 9.82
N THR A 126 -10.24 -7.39 9.18
CA THR A 126 -11.17 -8.53 9.10
C THR A 126 -10.85 -9.64 10.10
N ALA A 127 -9.58 -9.84 10.44
CA ALA A 127 -9.11 -10.81 11.43
C ALA A 127 -9.37 -10.34 12.87
N PHE A 128 -9.36 -9.02 13.10
CA PHE A 128 -9.63 -8.39 14.39
C PHE A 128 -10.81 -7.43 14.29
N PRO A 129 -12.03 -7.92 13.96
CA PRO A 129 -13.19 -7.07 13.77
C PRO A 129 -13.59 -6.42 15.09
N VAL A 130 -14.01 -5.16 15.02
CA VAL A 130 -14.52 -4.42 16.18
C VAL A 130 -15.84 -5.03 16.63
N GLU A 131 -15.94 -5.42 17.90
CA GLU A 131 -17.26 -5.50 18.55
C GLU A 131 -17.74 -4.06 18.79
N TYR A 132 -18.80 -3.72 18.06
CA TYR A 132 -19.45 -2.42 18.17
C TYR A 132 -20.04 -2.24 19.58
N PRO A 133 -19.86 -1.09 20.28
CA PRO A 133 -18.94 0.02 20.05
C PRO A 133 -17.91 0.12 21.20
N SER A 134 -16.71 -0.44 21.03
CA SER A 134 -15.64 -0.28 22.03
C SER A 134 -14.20 -0.23 21.48
N GLY A 135 -14.02 -0.17 20.16
CA GLY A 135 -12.68 -0.05 19.53
C GLY A 135 -12.15 1.39 19.46
N GLY A 136 -10.86 1.56 19.15
CA GLY A 136 -10.14 2.84 19.14
C GLY A 136 -10.72 3.95 18.23
N LEU A 137 -11.63 3.61 17.31
CA LEU A 137 -12.43 4.58 16.55
C LEU A 137 -13.47 5.32 17.41
N ALA A 138 -14.01 4.69 18.46
CA ALA A 138 -14.95 5.32 19.39
C ALA A 138 -14.28 6.44 20.21
N ALA A 139 -12.96 6.34 20.43
CA ALA A 139 -12.16 7.39 21.09
C ALA A 139 -12.09 8.70 20.28
N LEU A 140 -12.47 8.67 18.99
CA LEU A 140 -12.59 9.86 18.13
C LEU A 140 -13.97 10.54 18.21
N GLY A 141 -14.85 10.14 19.13
CA GLY A 141 -16.02 10.94 19.54
C GLY A 141 -17.36 10.58 18.89
N GLY A 142 -17.63 9.30 18.61
CA GLY A 142 -18.93 8.88 18.07
C GLY A 142 -20.06 8.86 19.11
N SER A 143 -21.05 9.75 18.96
CA SER A 143 -22.38 9.61 19.59
C SER A 143 -23.12 8.40 19.01
N LEU A 144 -24.08 7.85 19.76
CA LEU A 144 -24.93 6.72 19.36
C LEU A 144 -25.99 7.10 18.31
N ASP A 145 -25.59 7.82 17.26
CA ASP A 145 -26.48 8.27 16.18
C ASP A 145 -26.12 7.65 14.82
N THR A 146 -27.07 7.74 13.89
CA THR A 146 -26.94 7.21 12.53
C THR A 146 -25.76 7.80 11.76
N LEU A 147 -25.30 9.02 12.11
CA LEU A 147 -24.17 9.67 11.44
C LEU A 147 -22.84 9.07 11.89
N ALA A 148 -22.68 8.75 13.17
CA ALA A 148 -21.52 8.02 13.67
C ALA A 148 -21.41 6.61 13.05
N PHE A 149 -22.53 5.91 12.91
CA PHE A 149 -22.58 4.62 12.22
C PHE A 149 -22.13 4.74 10.76
N LEU A 150 -22.69 5.69 10.00
CA LEU A 150 -22.31 5.90 8.59
C LEU A 150 -20.84 6.30 8.44
N TRP A 151 -20.31 7.08 9.40
CA TRP A 151 -18.92 7.48 9.42
C TRP A 151 -17.99 6.28 9.65
N GLU A 152 -18.26 5.46 10.67
CA GLU A 152 -17.41 4.32 11.04
C GLU A 152 -17.44 3.22 9.99
N TYR A 153 -18.62 2.82 9.53
CA TYR A 153 -18.76 1.82 8.46
C TYR A 153 -18.25 2.36 7.12
N GLY A 154 -18.43 3.65 6.85
CA GLY A 154 -17.87 4.33 5.68
C GLY A 154 -16.35 4.30 5.69
N LEU A 155 -15.73 4.61 6.85
CA LEU A 155 -14.28 4.57 7.03
C LEU A 155 -13.76 3.13 6.92
N TYR A 156 -14.40 2.15 7.56
CA TYR A 156 -14.03 0.73 7.43
C TYR A 156 -14.06 0.28 5.96
N THR A 157 -15.15 0.57 5.26
CA THR A 157 -15.32 0.22 3.84
C THR A 157 -14.26 0.93 2.98
N PHE A 158 -14.02 2.22 3.23
CA PHE A 158 -12.98 2.98 2.55
C PHE A 158 -11.60 2.36 2.77
N LEU A 159 -11.22 2.07 4.02
CA LEU A 159 -9.92 1.48 4.34
C LEU A 159 -9.74 0.13 3.64
N VAL A 160 -10.71 -0.77 3.76
CA VAL A 160 -10.64 -2.09 3.12
C VAL A 160 -10.53 -1.96 1.60
N THR A 161 -11.44 -1.22 0.97
CA THR A 161 -11.52 -1.15 -0.50
C THR A 161 -10.37 -0.36 -1.12
N SER A 162 -9.93 0.74 -0.51
CA SER A 162 -8.79 1.53 -0.98
C SER A 162 -7.48 0.74 -0.88
N HIS A 163 -7.28 -0.03 0.19
CA HIS A 163 -6.09 -0.86 0.34
C HIS A 163 -6.08 -2.05 -0.62
N LEU A 164 -7.23 -2.69 -0.87
CA LEU A 164 -7.34 -3.68 -1.94
C LEU A 164 -7.06 -3.08 -3.33
N ALA A 165 -7.46 -1.82 -3.57
CA ALA A 165 -7.10 -1.12 -4.79
C ALA A 165 -5.59 -0.86 -4.90
N MET A 166 -4.87 -0.61 -3.80
CA MET A 166 -3.41 -0.53 -3.80
C MET A 166 -2.78 -1.84 -4.30
N VAL A 167 -3.28 -3.00 -3.86
CA VAL A 167 -2.78 -4.31 -4.36
C VAL A 167 -2.94 -4.42 -5.88
N VAL A 168 -4.06 -3.92 -6.43
CA VAL A 168 -4.27 -3.86 -7.88
C VAL A 168 -3.27 -2.91 -8.54
N GLU A 169 -3.04 -1.72 -7.97
CA GLU A 169 -2.08 -0.74 -8.49
C GLU A 169 -0.64 -1.26 -8.55
N ALA A 170 -0.24 -2.14 -7.63
CA ALA A 170 1.09 -2.76 -7.65
C ALA A 170 1.38 -3.42 -9.01
N PHE A 171 0.39 -4.08 -9.61
CA PHE A 171 0.56 -4.76 -10.89
C PHE A 171 0.57 -3.80 -12.09
N LEU A 172 0.22 -2.52 -11.92
CA LEU A 172 0.52 -1.49 -12.92
C LEU A 172 2.01 -1.18 -12.97
N VAL A 173 2.68 -1.18 -11.81
CA VAL A 173 4.13 -0.95 -11.68
C VAL A 173 4.92 -1.98 -12.47
N GLN A 174 4.40 -3.21 -12.54
CA GLN A 174 5.00 -4.30 -13.31
C GLN A 174 5.24 -3.95 -14.78
N ARG A 175 4.37 -3.14 -15.40
CA ARG A 175 4.46 -2.81 -16.84
C ARG A 175 5.68 -1.98 -17.19
N TYR A 176 6.30 -1.29 -16.23
CA TYR A 176 7.42 -0.40 -16.51
C TYR A 176 8.61 -0.57 -15.57
N ALA A 177 8.45 -1.22 -14.42
CA ALA A 177 9.56 -1.48 -13.51
C ALA A 177 10.42 -2.66 -13.99
N SER A 178 11.74 -2.52 -13.86
CA SER A 178 12.72 -3.58 -14.17
C SER A 178 12.99 -4.51 -12.99
N PHE A 179 12.57 -4.13 -11.78
CA PHE A 179 12.85 -4.82 -10.52
C PHE A 179 14.31 -5.26 -10.38
N SER A 180 15.26 -4.35 -10.65
CA SER A 180 16.69 -4.65 -10.47
C SER A 180 16.97 -5.16 -9.06
N VAL A 181 17.94 -6.07 -8.92
CA VAL A 181 18.26 -6.69 -7.61
C VAL A 181 18.58 -5.62 -6.57
N GLY A 182 19.30 -4.55 -6.95
CA GLY A 182 19.56 -3.42 -6.07
C GLY A 182 18.29 -2.66 -5.64
N ALA A 183 17.34 -2.43 -6.54
CA ALA A 183 16.07 -1.81 -6.20
C ALA A 183 15.23 -2.68 -5.25
N VAL A 184 15.17 -3.99 -5.51
CA VAL A 184 14.51 -4.96 -4.62
C VAL A 184 15.20 -5.00 -3.26
N ALA A 185 16.53 -4.93 -3.19
CA ALA A 185 17.26 -4.89 -1.94
C ALA A 185 16.94 -3.64 -1.10
N VAL A 186 16.83 -2.46 -1.74
CA VAL A 186 16.41 -1.22 -1.04
C VAL A 186 14.99 -1.37 -0.48
N ALA A 187 14.05 -1.85 -1.29
CA ALA A 187 12.67 -2.05 -0.84
C ALA A 187 12.59 -3.09 0.29
N THR A 188 13.35 -4.19 0.17
CA THR A 188 13.45 -5.22 1.21
C THR A 188 13.99 -4.64 2.50
N ALA A 189 15.09 -3.87 2.45
CA ALA A 189 15.66 -3.24 3.63
C ALA A 189 14.67 -2.29 4.32
N TRP A 190 13.93 -1.49 3.54
CA TRP A 190 12.90 -0.59 4.07
C TRP A 190 11.77 -1.36 4.78
N TYR A 191 11.17 -2.36 4.11
CA TYR A 191 10.01 -3.06 4.67
C TYR A 191 10.37 -4.08 5.75
N VAL A 192 11.59 -4.62 5.75
CA VAL A 192 12.13 -5.38 6.89
C VAL A 192 12.40 -4.45 8.07
N LEU A 193 12.91 -3.24 7.84
CA LEU A 193 13.06 -2.26 8.91
C LEU A 193 11.69 -1.96 9.55
N ASN A 194 10.65 -1.72 8.74
CA ASN A 194 9.27 -1.58 9.23
C ASN A 194 8.88 -2.80 10.07
N ASP A 195 8.94 -4.03 9.53
CA ASP A 195 8.61 -5.26 10.29
C ASP A 195 9.33 -5.35 11.65
N VAL A 196 10.60 -4.96 11.70
CA VAL A 196 11.39 -4.99 12.93
C VAL A 196 10.90 -3.97 13.94
N VAL A 197 10.72 -2.69 13.55
CA VAL A 197 10.29 -1.63 14.48
C VAL A 197 8.81 -1.71 14.83
N ASP A 198 8.04 -2.37 13.98
CA ASP A 198 6.61 -2.56 14.11
C ASP A 198 6.27 -3.73 15.02
N TYR A 199 7.05 -4.81 15.05
CA TYR A 199 6.62 -6.01 15.78
C TYR A 199 7.69 -6.68 16.63
N LEU A 200 8.98 -6.44 16.36
CA LEU A 200 10.05 -7.23 16.97
C LEU A 200 10.82 -6.46 18.03
N VAL A 201 11.11 -5.19 17.75
CA VAL A 201 11.93 -4.34 18.60
C VAL A 201 11.28 -2.97 18.69
N SER A 202 11.20 -2.42 19.90
CA SER A 202 10.64 -1.09 20.18
C SER A 202 11.77 -0.11 20.55
N PRO A 203 12.60 0.37 19.59
CA PRO A 203 13.74 1.24 19.89
C PRO A 203 13.33 2.62 20.44
N PHE A 204 12.04 2.95 20.38
CA PHE A 204 11.45 4.19 20.87
C PHE A 204 10.54 3.98 22.08
N ASP A 205 10.71 2.86 22.79
CA ASP A 205 9.86 2.42 23.91
C ASP A 205 8.38 2.22 23.52
N THR A 206 8.11 2.11 22.22
CA THR A 206 6.82 1.74 21.62
C THR A 206 7.08 1.05 20.29
N TYR A 207 6.14 0.20 19.86
CA TYR A 207 6.10 -0.26 18.49
C TYR A 207 5.46 0.80 17.59
N THR A 208 5.83 0.79 16.30
CA THR A 208 5.44 1.84 15.34
C THR A 208 4.32 1.43 14.40
N HIS A 209 3.86 0.19 14.46
CA HIS A 209 2.80 -0.30 13.59
C HIS A 209 1.51 0.48 13.79
N THR A 210 0.67 0.48 12.76
CA THR A 210 -0.67 1.05 12.84
C THR A 210 -1.46 0.44 13.99
N LEU A 211 -2.13 1.28 14.79
CA LEU A 211 -2.87 0.85 15.98
C LEU A 211 -3.88 -0.27 15.66
N LEU A 212 -3.78 -1.37 16.40
CA LEU A 212 -4.68 -2.52 16.27
C LEU A 212 -5.78 -2.44 17.33
N ASN A 213 -7.04 -2.57 16.91
CA ASN A 213 -8.17 -2.54 17.87
C ASN A 213 -8.13 -3.67 18.90
N ALA A 214 -7.48 -4.80 18.57
CA ALA A 214 -7.32 -5.92 19.48
C ALA A 214 -6.19 -5.73 20.51
N GLU A 215 -5.37 -4.69 20.36
CA GLU A 215 -4.39 -4.29 21.36
C GLU A 215 -5.00 -3.18 22.23
N PRO A 216 -5.31 -3.44 23.51
CA PRO A 216 -5.94 -2.45 24.35
C PRO A 216 -4.95 -1.33 24.72
N PHE A 217 -5.43 -0.09 24.68
CA PHE A 217 -4.70 1.05 25.22
C PHE A 217 -4.73 0.99 26.76
N LEU A 218 -3.56 0.94 27.40
CA LEU A 218 -3.44 0.83 28.85
C LEU A 218 -3.40 2.22 29.50
N SER A 219 -2.44 3.06 29.11
CA SER A 219 -2.31 4.45 29.60
C SER A 219 -1.31 5.24 28.75
N LEU A 220 -1.23 6.56 28.93
CA LEU A 220 -0.21 7.39 28.28
C LEU A 220 1.23 7.01 28.66
N SER A 221 1.45 6.41 29.84
CA SER A 221 2.77 5.99 30.30
C SER A 221 3.12 4.54 29.93
N ALA A 222 2.11 3.69 29.71
CA ALA A 222 2.27 2.27 29.44
C ALA A 222 2.02 1.90 27.97
N GLY A 223 1.42 2.79 27.18
CA GLY A 223 1.12 2.56 25.77
C GLY A 223 0.01 1.54 25.55
N PHE A 224 0.14 0.78 24.47
CA PHE A 224 -0.74 -0.32 24.08
C PHE A 224 -0.19 -1.66 24.59
N ASP A 225 -1.08 -2.59 24.93
CA ASP A 225 -0.70 -3.96 25.29
C ASP A 225 -0.41 -4.80 24.04
N HIS A 226 0.87 -5.01 23.76
CA HIS A 226 1.37 -5.83 22.65
C HIS A 226 1.62 -7.30 23.06
N THR A 227 1.24 -7.71 24.26
CA THR A 227 1.39 -9.11 24.72
C THR A 227 0.24 -10.01 24.26
N VAL A 228 -0.77 -9.42 23.62
CA VAL A 228 -1.94 -10.14 23.11
C VAL A 228 -1.62 -10.90 21.81
N PRO A 229 -2.26 -12.05 21.55
CA PRO A 229 -2.00 -12.85 20.33
C PRO A 229 -2.23 -12.11 19.02
N ALA A 230 -3.03 -11.03 19.02
CA ALA A 230 -3.27 -10.22 17.83
C ALA A 230 -1.98 -9.57 17.30
N HIS A 231 -1.06 -9.18 18.19
CA HIS A 231 0.23 -8.62 17.83
C HIS A 231 1.05 -9.62 16.99
N ASP A 232 1.20 -10.85 17.50
CA ASP A 232 1.95 -11.92 16.83
C ASP A 232 1.35 -12.32 15.49
N VAL A 233 0.01 -12.35 15.39
CA VAL A 233 -0.69 -12.68 14.15
C VAL A 233 -0.52 -11.56 13.11
N ALA A 234 -0.60 -10.29 13.53
CA ALA A 234 -0.34 -9.15 12.66
C ALA A 234 1.11 -9.12 12.17
N ALA A 235 2.07 -9.44 13.05
CA ALA A 235 3.49 -9.57 12.75
C ALA A 235 3.75 -10.68 11.72
N ALA A 236 3.16 -11.87 11.94
CA ALA A 236 3.29 -13.01 11.03
C ALA A 236 2.75 -12.68 9.63
N ALA A 237 1.61 -11.98 9.55
CA ALA A 237 1.06 -11.52 8.28
C ALA A 237 1.97 -10.49 7.61
N ALA A 238 2.49 -9.52 8.37
CA ALA A 238 3.40 -8.49 7.86
C ALA A 238 4.67 -9.10 7.26
N VAL A 239 5.35 -9.98 8.00
CA VAL A 239 6.58 -10.66 7.54
C VAL A 239 6.29 -11.56 6.33
N THR A 240 5.18 -12.30 6.34
CA THR A 240 4.78 -13.14 5.19
C THR A 240 4.59 -12.30 3.93
N LEU A 241 3.93 -11.14 4.05
CA LEU A 241 3.73 -10.23 2.93
C LEU A 241 5.06 -9.62 2.45
N THR A 242 6.00 -9.30 3.35
CA THR A 242 7.36 -8.89 2.95
C THR A 242 8.04 -9.96 2.12
N VAL A 243 8.02 -11.22 2.58
CA VAL A 243 8.60 -12.36 1.86
C VAL A 243 7.92 -12.55 0.49
N ALA A 244 6.59 -12.44 0.44
CA ALA A 244 5.83 -12.52 -0.80
C ALA A 244 6.22 -11.42 -1.80
N CYS A 245 6.40 -10.17 -1.33
CA CYS A 245 6.86 -9.06 -2.16
C CYS A 245 8.25 -9.32 -2.76
N VAL A 246 9.20 -9.81 -1.94
CA VAL A 246 10.54 -10.19 -2.41
C VAL A 246 10.46 -11.27 -3.48
N PHE A 247 9.70 -12.33 -3.22
CA PHE A 247 9.53 -13.43 -4.15
C PHE A 247 8.90 -12.95 -5.47
N LEU A 248 7.79 -12.21 -5.41
CA LEU A 248 7.08 -11.73 -6.60
C LEU A 248 7.92 -10.75 -7.43
N ALA A 249 8.65 -9.83 -6.80
CA ALA A 249 9.49 -8.88 -7.52
C ALA A 249 10.66 -9.58 -8.24
N LEU A 250 11.33 -10.52 -7.57
CA LEU A 250 12.42 -11.29 -8.19
C LEU A 250 11.90 -12.27 -9.25
N ALA A 251 10.76 -12.91 -9.02
CA ALA A 251 10.11 -13.77 -10.02
C ALA A 251 9.69 -12.96 -11.26
N THR A 252 9.17 -11.75 -11.05
CA THR A 252 8.87 -10.81 -12.14
C THR A 252 10.13 -10.49 -12.92
N ARG A 253 11.21 -10.09 -12.24
CA ARG A 253 12.51 -9.83 -12.89
C ARG A 253 12.96 -11.01 -13.76
N VAL A 254 12.94 -12.23 -13.22
CA VAL A 254 13.34 -13.44 -13.95
C VAL A 254 12.47 -13.66 -15.18
N ALA A 255 11.15 -13.46 -15.07
CA ALA A 255 10.24 -13.57 -16.21
C ALA A 255 10.55 -12.52 -17.28
N LYS A 256 10.84 -11.28 -16.88
CA LYS A 256 11.23 -10.19 -17.80
C LYS A 256 12.50 -10.50 -18.57
N VAL A 257 13.56 -10.92 -17.87
CA VAL A 257 14.86 -11.26 -18.47
C VAL A 257 14.72 -12.42 -19.47
N LYS A 258 13.91 -13.42 -19.14
CA LYS A 258 13.60 -14.52 -20.08
C LYS A 258 12.85 -14.04 -21.32
N ALA A 259 11.93 -13.09 -21.16
CA ALA A 259 11.16 -12.54 -22.26
C ALA A 259 11.99 -11.63 -23.17
N SER A 260 12.99 -10.91 -22.64
CA SER A 260 13.89 -10.05 -23.42
C SER A 260 14.96 -10.80 -24.20
N GLY A 261 15.20 -12.08 -23.91
CA GLY A 261 16.25 -12.88 -24.56
C GLY A 261 17.67 -12.53 -24.09
N GLU A 262 17.80 -11.75 -23.02
CA GLU A 262 19.06 -11.43 -22.37
C GLU A 262 19.47 -12.62 -21.48
N THR A 263 20.23 -13.57 -22.03
CA THR A 263 20.85 -14.68 -21.28
C THR A 263 22.32 -14.43 -21.03
#